data_AF-A0A2G6WJ03-F1
#
_entry.id   AF-A0A2G6WJ03-F1
#
_cell.length_a   1.000
_cell.length_b   1.000
_cell.length_c   1.000
_cell.angle_alpha   90.00
_cell.angle_beta   90.00
_cell.angle_gamma   90.00
#
_symmetry.space_group_name_H-M   'P 1'
#
loop_
_entity.id
_entity.type
_entity.pdbx_description
1 polymer ?
#
loop_
_entity_poly.entity_id
_entity_poly.type
_entity_poly.pdbx_seq_one_letter_code
_entity_poly.pdbx_strand_id
1 'polypeptide(L)'
;MKNFKMRPKLIAFFALIIGFFTLSWGIVGHERINKAAVMALPKPLQIFFYNHIDFITQEASVPDIRKYALNYKDENPRHYFDMENFGSADSIPKTLEEAKKKYDSKFLNTNGILPWYIEDMMAKLTKAFKDKNRAEILFLAADLGHYIGDAHMPLHTSANHDGQLSDQKGIHSLWESRLPELFAKNYKLNVPEAQYYADVHKATWDMINDTHTLVKPLLDIDKKLRTATPENQVFKMDSDGKVLKSKYNTPVFSDEYAKKLHQDLNGMVETQMKKAITATASFWYTAWVNAGKPDLSDLDSSAVTQRNHQALQEDLKLFQKGDLFGMKNQND
;
A
#
# COMPACT_ATOMS: atom_id res chain seq x y z
N MET A 1 26.13 -1.89 -39.67
CA MET A 1 25.53 -1.67 -38.34
C MET A 1 24.40 -0.64 -38.49
N LYS A 2 23.13 -1.04 -38.35
CA LYS A 2 21.99 -0.12 -38.49
C LYS A 2 21.77 0.60 -37.15
N ASN A 3 22.02 1.91 -37.13
CA ASN A 3 21.74 2.77 -35.99
C ASN A 3 20.23 3.02 -35.90
N PHE A 4 19.57 2.39 -34.93
CA PHE A 4 18.20 2.72 -34.56
C PHE A 4 18.19 3.98 -33.67
N LYS A 5 17.87 5.13 -34.28
CA LYS A 5 17.47 6.33 -33.53
C LYS A 5 15.99 6.22 -33.18
N MET A 6 15.69 5.82 -31.95
CA MET A 6 14.32 5.88 -31.43
C MET A 6 13.88 7.34 -31.25
N ARG A 7 12.70 7.68 -31.77
CA ARG A 7 12.12 9.02 -31.67
C ARG A 7 11.59 9.27 -30.24
N PRO A 8 11.75 10.46 -29.66
CA PRO A 8 11.36 10.76 -28.27
C PRO A 8 9.86 10.53 -27.98
N LYS A 9 9.00 10.57 -29.00
CA LYS A 9 7.57 10.25 -28.86
C LYS A 9 7.29 8.77 -28.55
N LEU A 10 8.18 7.83 -28.93
CA LEU A 10 8.04 6.42 -28.56
C LEU A 10 8.34 6.18 -27.07
N ILE A 11 9.25 6.97 -26.47
CA ILE A 11 9.59 6.87 -25.05
C ILE A 11 8.41 7.36 -24.19
N ALA A 12 7.76 8.45 -24.58
CA ALA A 12 6.56 8.95 -23.91
C ALA A 12 5.37 7.98 -24.04
N PHE A 13 5.25 7.25 -25.16
CA PHE A 13 4.21 6.25 -25.34
C PHE A 13 4.44 4.98 -24.49
N PHE A 14 5.70 4.58 -24.28
CA PHE A 14 6.04 3.48 -23.37
C PHE A 14 5.83 3.84 -21.89
N ALA A 15 6.08 5.09 -21.49
CA ALA A 15 5.81 5.55 -20.12
C ALA A 15 4.30 5.57 -19.79
N LEU A 16 3.44 5.86 -20.78
CA LEU A 16 1.98 5.84 -20.62
C LEU A 16 1.37 4.42 -20.58
N ILE A 17 2.02 3.43 -21.19
CA ILE A 17 1.54 2.03 -21.20
C ILE A 17 1.82 1.31 -19.86
N ILE A 18 2.79 1.80 -19.07
CA ILE A 18 3.12 1.23 -17.77
C ILE A 18 2.09 1.64 -16.68
N GLY A 19 1.23 2.63 -16.94
CA GLY A 19 0.25 3.14 -15.97
C GLY A 19 -1.00 2.26 -15.71
N PHE A 20 -1.04 1.01 -16.17
CA PHE A 20 -2.22 0.13 -16.01
C PHE A 20 -1.84 -1.28 -15.50
N PHE A 21 -0.87 -1.36 -14.60
CA PHE A 21 -0.69 -2.56 -13.78
C PHE A 21 -1.60 -2.41 -12.55
N THR A 22 -2.55 -3.34 -12.37
CA THR A 22 -3.28 -3.50 -11.11
C THR A 22 -2.32 -4.12 -10.13
N LEU A 23 -1.58 -3.21 -9.50
CA LEU A 23 -0.67 -3.41 -8.40
C LEU A 23 -1.54 -3.56 -7.13
N SER A 24 -1.15 -4.45 -6.22
CA SER A 24 -1.78 -4.61 -4.91
C SER A 24 -1.88 -3.24 -4.21
N TRP A 25 -3.02 -2.94 -3.57
CA TRP A 25 -3.59 -1.56 -3.51
C TRP A 25 -3.31 -0.75 -4.79
N GLY A 26 -4.23 -0.78 -5.77
CA GLY A 26 -4.00 -0.12 -7.05
C GLY A 26 -3.38 1.27 -6.86
N ILE A 27 -2.19 1.50 -7.45
CA ILE A 27 -1.27 2.68 -7.37
C ILE A 27 -1.73 3.83 -6.46
N VAL A 28 -2.92 4.37 -6.73
CA VAL A 28 -3.66 5.33 -5.90
C VAL A 28 -3.60 5.01 -4.39
N GLY A 29 -3.85 3.78 -3.95
CA GLY A 29 -3.89 3.43 -2.53
C GLY A 29 -2.55 3.69 -1.84
N HIS A 30 -1.48 3.05 -2.32
CA HIS A 30 -0.13 3.21 -1.78
C HIS A 30 0.39 4.64 -1.87
N GLU A 31 0.21 5.30 -3.02
CA GLU A 31 0.61 6.70 -3.20
C GLU A 31 -0.04 7.59 -2.13
N ARG A 32 -1.35 7.44 -1.90
CA ARG A 32 -2.09 8.30 -0.96
C ARG A 32 -1.73 7.98 0.49
N ILE A 33 -1.49 6.71 0.81
CA ILE A 33 -1.02 6.30 2.14
C ILE A 33 0.34 6.94 2.43
N ASN A 34 1.31 6.79 1.54
CA ASN A 34 2.66 7.33 1.74
C ASN A 34 2.67 8.86 1.76
N LYS A 35 1.95 9.52 0.84
CA LYS A 35 1.83 10.99 0.80
C LYS A 35 1.24 11.53 2.10
N ALA A 36 0.18 10.92 2.61
CA ALA A 36 -0.45 11.33 3.86
C ALA A 36 0.42 11.03 5.09
N ALA A 37 1.18 9.93 5.07
CA ALA A 37 2.07 9.56 6.16
C ALA A 37 3.14 10.64 6.38
N VAL A 38 3.68 11.25 5.31
CA VAL A 38 4.59 12.40 5.41
C VAL A 38 3.96 13.54 6.23
N MET A 39 2.68 13.82 6.02
CA MET A 39 1.95 14.89 6.70
C MET A 39 1.67 14.58 8.17
N ALA A 40 1.69 13.31 8.56
CA ALA A 40 1.51 12.86 9.94
C ALA A 40 2.82 12.75 10.74
N LEU A 41 3.97 13.05 10.15
CA LEU A 41 5.27 12.98 10.84
C LEU A 41 5.48 14.19 11.78
N PRO A 42 6.28 14.02 12.85
CA PRO A 42 6.73 15.16 13.64
C PRO A 42 7.65 16.07 12.82
N LYS A 43 7.67 17.37 13.17
CA LYS A 43 8.29 18.45 12.38
C LYS A 43 9.68 18.14 11.78
N PRO A 44 10.67 17.59 12.52
CA PRO A 44 11.99 17.31 11.94
C PRO A 44 11.96 16.31 10.78
N LEU A 45 11.18 15.24 10.93
CA LEU A 45 10.98 14.23 9.89
C LEU A 45 10.09 14.76 8.78
N GLN A 46 9.00 15.47 9.12
CA GLN A 46 8.06 16.01 8.15
C GLN A 46 8.76 16.93 7.14
N ILE A 47 9.65 17.83 7.59
CA ILE A 47 10.38 18.73 6.69
C ILE A 47 11.26 17.92 5.72
N PHE A 48 12.04 16.98 6.25
CA PHE A 48 12.91 16.12 5.43
C PHE A 48 12.10 15.32 4.41
N PHE A 49 11.07 14.59 4.84
CA PHE A 49 10.26 13.77 3.93
C PHE A 49 9.45 14.61 2.94
N TYR A 50 8.96 15.78 3.35
CA TYR A 50 8.20 16.66 2.45
C TYR A 50 9.07 17.20 1.32
N ASN A 51 10.38 17.40 1.55
CA ASN A 51 11.30 17.76 0.48
C ASN A 51 11.36 16.73 -0.65
N HIS A 52 10.98 15.48 -0.36
CA HIS A 52 10.99 14.34 -1.28
C HIS A 52 9.59 13.73 -1.45
N ILE A 53 8.52 14.48 -1.18
CA ILE A 53 7.16 13.93 -1.13
C ILE A 53 6.73 13.27 -2.44
N ASP A 54 7.12 13.83 -3.59
CA ASP A 54 6.83 13.24 -4.90
C ASP A 54 7.53 11.90 -5.09
N PHE A 55 8.80 11.80 -4.66
CA PHE A 55 9.55 10.55 -4.68
C PHE A 55 8.90 9.50 -3.77
N ILE A 56 8.62 9.86 -2.51
CA ILE A 56 7.99 8.96 -1.53
C ILE A 56 6.61 8.47 -2.00
N THR A 57 5.88 9.33 -2.72
CA THR A 57 4.57 9.01 -3.29
C THR A 57 4.71 8.02 -4.44
N GLN A 58 5.55 8.32 -5.44
CA GLN A 58 5.71 7.47 -6.63
C GLN A 58 6.39 6.14 -6.32
N GLU A 59 7.42 6.16 -5.48
CA GLU A 59 8.17 4.98 -5.06
C GLU A 59 7.29 3.98 -4.27
N ALA A 60 6.18 4.45 -3.69
CA ALA A 60 5.21 3.60 -2.98
C ALA A 60 4.62 2.47 -3.84
N SER A 61 4.69 2.56 -5.17
CA SER A 61 4.20 1.51 -6.09
C SER A 61 5.30 0.58 -6.59
N VAL A 62 6.57 0.85 -6.28
CA VAL A 62 7.71 0.10 -6.85
C VAL A 62 7.78 -1.36 -6.43
N PRO A 63 7.51 -1.76 -5.16
CA PRO A 63 7.48 -3.18 -4.79
C PRO A 63 6.64 -4.03 -5.75
N ASP A 64 5.50 -3.47 -6.10
CA ASP A 64 4.56 -4.08 -7.01
C ASP A 64 5.02 -4.09 -8.48
N ILE A 65 5.73 -3.04 -8.91
CA ILE A 65 6.46 -3.07 -10.20
C ILE A 65 7.52 -4.18 -10.20
N ARG A 66 8.23 -4.41 -9.08
CA ARG A 66 9.21 -5.51 -8.96
C ARG A 66 8.53 -6.87 -9.12
N LYS A 67 7.34 -7.04 -8.53
CA LYS A 67 6.51 -8.25 -8.64
C LYS A 67 6.03 -8.49 -10.07
N TYR A 68 5.34 -7.53 -10.69
CA TYR A 68 4.63 -7.76 -11.95
C TYR A 68 5.45 -7.45 -13.20
N ALA A 69 6.24 -6.37 -13.21
CA ALA A 69 6.97 -5.93 -14.40
C ALA A 69 8.37 -6.56 -14.48
N LEU A 70 9.06 -6.68 -13.35
CA LEU A 70 10.40 -7.28 -13.30
C LEU A 70 10.38 -8.78 -13.01
N ASN A 71 9.23 -9.35 -12.67
CA ASN A 71 9.04 -10.77 -12.34
C ASN A 71 10.07 -11.27 -11.31
N TYR A 72 10.36 -10.43 -10.31
CA TYR A 72 11.29 -10.78 -9.24
C TYR A 72 10.58 -11.74 -8.28
N LYS A 73 10.87 -13.04 -8.43
CA LYS A 73 10.13 -14.11 -7.74
C LYS A 73 10.12 -14.00 -6.22
N ASP A 74 11.22 -13.50 -5.65
CA ASP A 74 11.35 -13.33 -4.20
C ASP A 74 10.51 -12.17 -3.67
N GLU A 75 10.01 -11.29 -4.54
CA GLU A 75 9.15 -10.16 -4.17
C GLU A 75 7.75 -10.63 -3.80
N ASN A 76 7.17 -11.54 -4.59
CA ASN A 76 5.79 -11.94 -4.46
C ASN A 76 5.36 -12.29 -3.01
N PRO A 77 6.07 -13.17 -2.26
CA PRO A 77 5.65 -13.52 -0.90
C PRO A 77 5.79 -12.37 0.12
N ARG A 78 6.38 -11.23 -0.24
CA ARG A 78 6.54 -10.09 0.68
C ARG A 78 5.28 -9.25 0.85
N HIS A 79 4.27 -9.45 -0.01
CA HIS A 79 3.05 -8.63 -0.06
C HIS A 79 1.88 -9.20 0.75
N TYR A 80 1.99 -10.42 1.27
CA TYR A 80 0.88 -11.07 1.94
C TYR A 80 1.34 -12.07 3.01
N PHE A 81 0.37 -12.54 3.78
CA PHE A 81 0.52 -13.59 4.78
C PHE A 81 -0.81 -14.34 4.92
N ASP A 82 -0.88 -15.53 4.34
CA ASP A 82 -2.07 -16.39 4.35
C ASP A 82 -2.26 -17.03 5.73
N MET A 83 -2.76 -16.23 6.68
CA MET A 83 -2.73 -16.53 8.11
C MET A 83 -3.32 -17.89 8.46
N GLU A 84 -4.38 -18.32 7.77
CA GLU A 84 -5.06 -19.59 8.03
C GLU A 84 -4.19 -20.81 7.75
N ASN A 85 -3.19 -20.68 6.88
CA ASN A 85 -2.31 -21.80 6.48
C ASN A 85 -1.17 -22.03 7.48
N PHE A 86 -0.86 -21.08 8.37
CA PHE A 86 0.25 -21.17 9.33
C PHE A 86 -0.09 -21.95 10.61
N GLY A 87 -1.35 -22.34 10.80
CA GLY A 87 -1.85 -23.04 11.99
C GLY A 87 -2.34 -22.07 13.06
N SER A 88 -2.32 -22.48 14.33
CA SER A 88 -2.71 -21.60 15.44
C SER A 88 -1.73 -20.44 15.61
N ALA A 89 -2.24 -19.28 16.02
CA ALA A 89 -1.43 -18.07 16.25
C ALA A 89 -0.21 -18.34 17.15
N ASP A 90 -0.39 -19.10 18.23
CA ASP A 90 0.69 -19.46 19.17
C ASP A 90 1.80 -20.32 18.55
N SER A 91 1.55 -20.93 17.39
CA SER A 91 2.52 -21.75 16.69
C SER A 91 3.36 -20.94 15.69
N ILE A 92 2.95 -19.71 15.37
CA ILE A 92 3.62 -18.89 14.36
C ILE A 92 4.99 -18.45 14.89
N PRO A 93 6.09 -18.74 14.16
CA PRO A 93 7.43 -18.35 14.55
C PRO A 93 7.58 -16.83 14.70
N LYS A 94 8.33 -16.40 15.71
CA LYS A 94 8.49 -14.96 15.97
C LYS A 94 9.39 -14.29 14.94
N THR A 95 10.41 -15.01 14.47
CA THR A 95 11.38 -14.47 13.49
C THR A 95 11.32 -15.22 12.16
N LEU A 96 11.75 -14.55 11.09
CA LEU A 96 11.88 -15.18 9.77
C LEU A 96 12.83 -16.39 9.80
N GLU A 97 13.88 -16.33 10.61
CA GLU A 97 14.86 -17.42 10.73
C GLU A 97 14.26 -18.64 11.41
N GLU A 98 13.39 -18.46 12.41
CA GLU A 98 12.60 -19.55 12.98
C GLU A 98 11.56 -20.07 11.97
N ALA A 99 10.94 -19.18 11.19
CA ALA A 99 10.00 -19.56 10.14
C ALA A 99 10.65 -20.44 9.07
N LYS A 100 11.87 -20.09 8.61
CA LYS A 100 12.65 -20.90 7.65
C LYS A 100 13.10 -22.25 8.20
N LYS A 101 13.19 -22.41 9.53
CA LYS A 101 13.48 -23.70 10.17
C LYS A 101 12.24 -24.58 10.28
N LYS A 102 11.07 -23.96 10.50
CA LYS A 102 9.80 -24.66 10.68
C LYS A 102 9.13 -25.03 9.35
N TYR A 103 9.16 -24.13 8.38
CA TYR A 103 8.47 -24.27 7.10
C TYR A 103 9.49 -24.34 5.95
N ASP A 104 9.20 -25.15 4.94
CA ASP A 104 10.03 -25.19 3.73
C ASP A 104 9.85 -23.92 2.87
N SER A 105 10.78 -23.71 1.93
CA SER A 105 10.77 -22.53 1.06
C SER A 105 9.55 -22.45 0.15
N LYS A 106 8.99 -23.61 -0.26
CA LYS A 106 7.79 -23.64 -1.08
C LYS A 106 6.59 -23.12 -0.30
N PHE A 107 6.45 -23.56 0.95
CA PHE A 107 5.41 -23.11 1.85
C PHE A 107 5.49 -21.60 2.07
N LEU A 108 6.66 -21.06 2.41
CA LEU A 108 6.81 -19.61 2.64
C LEU A 108 6.59 -18.79 1.35
N ASN A 109 7.03 -19.29 0.20
CA ASN A 109 6.80 -18.62 -1.09
C ASN A 109 5.33 -18.62 -1.52
N THR A 110 4.56 -19.62 -1.09
CA THR A 110 3.12 -19.74 -1.41
C THR A 110 2.23 -19.02 -0.41
N ASN A 111 2.61 -18.95 0.86
CA ASN A 111 1.76 -18.43 1.94
C ASN A 111 2.20 -17.06 2.44
N GLY A 112 3.31 -16.52 1.93
CA GLY A 112 3.75 -15.17 2.23
C GLY A 112 4.53 -15.02 3.54
N ILE A 113 5.25 -13.91 3.64
CA ILE A 113 6.19 -13.59 4.71
C ILE A 113 6.09 -12.12 5.17
N LEU A 114 5.02 -11.42 4.78
CA LEU A 114 4.84 -9.97 4.97
C LEU A 114 5.18 -9.47 6.40
N PRO A 115 4.69 -10.08 7.52
CA PRO A 115 4.99 -9.61 8.87
C PRO A 115 6.49 -9.59 9.16
N TRP A 116 7.20 -10.66 8.81
CA TRP A 116 8.64 -10.72 9.04
C TRP A 116 9.42 -9.81 8.10
N TYR A 117 8.92 -9.58 6.88
CA TYR A 117 9.56 -8.67 5.94
C TYR A 117 9.44 -7.21 6.38
N ILE A 118 8.31 -6.81 6.98
CA ILE A 118 8.15 -5.49 7.61
C ILE A 118 9.20 -5.28 8.72
N GLU A 119 9.45 -6.29 9.55
CA GLU A 119 10.47 -6.21 10.61
C GLU A 119 11.90 -6.08 10.04
N ASP A 120 12.21 -6.82 8.98
CA ASP A 120 13.50 -6.69 8.26
C ASP A 120 13.67 -5.30 7.65
N MET A 121 12.63 -4.77 7.01
CA MET A 121 12.61 -3.40 6.48
C MET A 121 12.79 -2.35 7.57
N MET A 122 12.21 -2.56 8.75
CA MET A 122 12.40 -1.69 9.91
C MET A 122 13.84 -1.68 10.40
N ALA A 123 14.51 -2.84 10.47
CA ALA A 123 15.92 -2.91 10.84
C ALA A 123 16.80 -2.15 9.82
N LYS A 124 16.53 -2.32 8.52
CA LYS A 124 17.25 -1.62 7.45
C LYS A 124 17.02 -0.11 7.50
N LEU A 125 15.77 0.34 7.66
CA LEU A 125 15.45 1.77 7.73
C LEU A 125 16.09 2.42 8.96
N THR A 126 16.06 1.74 10.11
CA THR A 126 16.74 2.20 11.33
C THR A 126 18.25 2.37 11.10
N LYS A 127 18.88 1.40 10.43
CA LYS A 127 20.31 1.51 10.05
C LYS A 127 20.55 2.68 9.09
N ALA A 128 19.72 2.85 8.07
CA ALA A 128 19.86 3.94 7.10
C ALA A 128 19.76 5.32 7.77
N PHE A 129 18.85 5.49 8.74
CA PHE A 129 18.79 6.69 9.57
C PHE A 129 20.08 6.88 10.37
N LYS A 130 20.57 5.83 11.05
CA LYS A 130 21.79 5.90 11.86
C LYS A 130 23.01 6.32 11.04
N ASP A 131 23.11 5.81 9.83
CA ASP A 131 24.19 6.12 8.88
C ASP A 131 23.96 7.44 8.12
N LYS A 132 22.82 8.11 8.37
CA LYS A 132 22.41 9.34 7.68
C LYS A 132 22.41 9.21 6.15
N ASN A 133 22.15 8.01 5.64
CA ASN A 133 22.13 7.74 4.20
C ASN A 133 20.80 8.17 3.60
N ARG A 134 20.72 9.42 3.13
CA ARG A 134 19.49 10.01 2.56
C ARG A 134 18.80 9.10 1.54
N ALA A 135 19.55 8.56 0.57
CA ALA A 135 18.96 7.76 -0.50
C ALA A 135 18.32 6.49 0.07
N GLU A 136 19.04 5.76 0.92
CA GLU A 136 18.50 4.54 1.55
C GLU A 136 17.31 4.84 2.45
N ILE A 137 17.33 5.94 3.22
CA ILE A 137 16.17 6.35 4.04
C ILE A 137 14.93 6.50 3.17
N LEU A 138 15.03 7.24 2.06
CA LEU A 138 13.89 7.53 1.19
C LEU A 138 13.35 6.25 0.52
N PHE A 139 14.23 5.41 -0.05
CA PHE A 139 13.82 4.16 -0.69
C PHE A 139 13.20 3.18 0.31
N LEU A 140 13.87 2.94 1.44
CA LEU A 140 13.39 1.98 2.44
C LEU A 140 12.11 2.45 3.12
N ALA A 141 11.93 3.76 3.33
CA ALA A 141 10.70 4.31 3.87
C ALA A 141 9.53 4.14 2.89
N ALA A 142 9.72 4.46 1.60
CA ALA A 142 8.68 4.29 0.60
C ALA A 142 8.25 2.82 0.46
N ASP A 143 9.21 1.92 0.36
CA ASP A 143 8.98 0.47 0.33
C ASP A 143 8.28 -0.02 1.60
N LEU A 144 8.76 0.38 2.78
CA LEU A 144 8.12 -0.01 4.04
C LEU A 144 6.67 0.49 4.11
N GLY A 145 6.39 1.70 3.61
CA GLY A 145 5.03 2.23 3.52
C GLY A 145 4.12 1.42 2.60
N HIS A 146 4.66 0.86 1.51
CA HIS A 146 3.96 -0.08 0.66
C HIS A 146 3.52 -1.33 1.42
N TYR A 147 4.47 -2.04 2.04
CA TYR A 147 4.17 -3.29 2.76
C TYR A 147 3.26 -3.07 3.99
N ILE A 148 3.38 -1.93 4.67
CA ILE A 148 2.41 -1.55 5.72
C ILE A 148 1.02 -1.29 5.11
N GLY A 149 0.95 -0.69 3.93
CA GLY A 149 -0.28 -0.61 3.15
C GLY A 149 -0.89 -1.99 2.94
N ASP A 150 -0.14 -2.92 2.34
CA ASP A 150 -0.57 -4.31 2.09
C ASP A 150 -1.08 -5.00 3.37
N ALA A 151 -0.39 -4.80 4.50
CA ALA A 151 -0.81 -5.34 5.79
C ALA A 151 -2.16 -4.83 6.31
N HIS A 152 -2.70 -3.74 5.74
CA HIS A 152 -4.04 -3.22 6.01
C HIS A 152 -5.08 -3.61 4.95
N MET A 153 -4.71 -4.39 3.94
CA MET A 153 -5.64 -5.00 2.99
C MET A 153 -6.12 -6.35 3.56
N PRO A 154 -7.42 -6.52 3.91
CA PRO A 154 -7.90 -7.74 4.56
C PRO A 154 -7.50 -9.02 3.82
N LEU A 155 -7.68 -9.06 2.50
CA LEU A 155 -7.40 -10.24 1.68
C LEU A 155 -5.90 -10.50 1.44
N HIS A 156 -4.98 -9.60 1.85
CA HIS A 156 -3.54 -9.91 1.91
C HIS A 156 -3.17 -10.66 3.19
N THR A 157 -4.12 -10.84 4.10
CA THR A 157 -3.94 -11.63 5.32
C THR A 157 -4.62 -13.00 5.25
N SER A 158 -5.13 -13.41 4.09
CA SER A 158 -5.97 -14.60 3.95
C SER A 158 -5.64 -15.44 2.72
N ALA A 159 -5.63 -16.76 2.92
CA ALA A 159 -5.56 -17.73 1.83
C ALA A 159 -6.70 -17.57 0.81
N ASN A 160 -7.85 -17.00 1.22
CA ASN A 160 -8.95 -16.65 0.32
C ASN A 160 -8.74 -15.28 -0.36
N HIS A 161 -7.50 -15.01 -0.80
CA HIS A 161 -7.03 -13.70 -1.24
C HIS A 161 -7.88 -13.04 -2.34
N ASP A 162 -8.51 -13.81 -3.22
CA ASP A 162 -9.39 -13.31 -4.28
C ASP A 162 -10.82 -13.87 -4.15
N GLY A 163 -11.22 -14.35 -2.98
CA GLY A 163 -12.54 -14.97 -2.81
C GLY A 163 -12.67 -16.30 -3.57
N GLN A 164 -11.55 -16.88 -4.02
CA GLN A 164 -11.51 -18.11 -4.82
C GLN A 164 -11.95 -19.36 -4.06
N LEU A 165 -11.96 -19.33 -2.72
CA LEU A 165 -12.42 -20.40 -1.85
C LEU A 165 -13.89 -20.24 -1.43
N SER A 166 -14.55 -19.13 -1.81
CA SER A 166 -15.94 -18.80 -1.44
C SER A 166 -16.83 -18.35 -2.61
N ASP A 167 -16.38 -18.59 -3.84
CA ASP A 167 -17.04 -18.20 -5.11
C ASP A 167 -17.25 -16.69 -5.27
N GLN A 168 -16.22 -15.91 -4.96
CA GLN A 168 -16.23 -14.45 -4.99
C GLN A 168 -15.04 -13.87 -5.78
N LYS A 169 -14.51 -14.67 -6.73
CA LYS A 169 -13.39 -14.29 -7.60
C LYS A 169 -13.48 -12.85 -8.12
N GLY A 170 -12.37 -12.12 -8.03
CA GLY A 170 -12.25 -10.71 -8.37
C GLY A 170 -12.46 -9.74 -7.20
N ILE A 171 -12.88 -10.20 -6.03
CA ILE A 171 -13.12 -9.32 -4.86
C ILE A 171 -11.83 -8.62 -4.39
N HIS A 172 -10.65 -9.21 -4.63
CA HIS A 172 -9.36 -8.60 -4.32
C HIS A 172 -9.18 -7.26 -5.02
N SER A 173 -9.21 -7.30 -6.36
CA SER A 173 -9.01 -6.13 -7.20
C SER A 173 -10.16 -5.12 -7.04
N LEU A 174 -11.38 -5.61 -6.80
CA LEU A 174 -12.52 -4.74 -6.50
C LEU A 174 -12.24 -3.90 -5.26
N TRP A 175 -11.86 -4.53 -4.15
CA TRP A 175 -11.62 -3.84 -2.88
C TRP A 175 -10.39 -2.92 -2.93
N GLU A 176 -9.25 -3.42 -3.41
CA GLU A 176 -7.97 -2.71 -3.28
C GLU A 176 -7.75 -1.64 -4.36
N SER A 177 -8.33 -1.81 -5.54
CA SER A 177 -8.12 -0.90 -6.68
C SER A 177 -9.40 -0.14 -6.99
N ARG A 178 -10.48 -0.86 -7.30
CA ARG A 178 -11.67 -0.21 -7.87
C ARG A 178 -12.40 0.69 -6.88
N LEU A 179 -12.51 0.30 -5.61
CA LEU A 179 -13.15 1.15 -4.60
C LEU A 179 -12.34 2.43 -4.33
N PRO A 180 -11.01 2.40 -4.08
CA PRO A 180 -10.21 3.61 -3.95
C PRO A 180 -10.25 4.52 -5.19
N GLU A 181 -10.14 3.97 -6.40
CA GLU A 181 -10.22 4.75 -7.65
C GLU A 181 -11.50 5.58 -7.76
N LEU A 182 -12.64 4.99 -7.36
CA LEU A 182 -13.95 5.63 -7.45
C LEU A 182 -14.22 6.59 -6.29
N PHE A 183 -13.79 6.24 -5.07
CA PHE A 183 -14.32 6.88 -3.86
C PHE A 183 -13.29 7.61 -3.01
N ALA A 184 -11.98 7.39 -3.20
CA ALA A 184 -10.96 7.96 -2.30
C ALA A 184 -10.98 9.50 -2.26
N LYS A 185 -11.40 10.16 -3.34
CA LYS A 185 -11.60 11.62 -3.40
C LYS A 185 -12.54 12.17 -2.32
N ASN A 186 -13.42 11.32 -1.78
CA ASN A 186 -14.40 11.69 -0.77
C ASN A 186 -13.97 11.31 0.65
N TYR A 187 -12.85 10.59 0.81
CA TYR A 187 -12.36 10.14 2.12
C TYR A 187 -11.71 11.28 2.89
N LYS A 188 -11.85 11.25 4.21
CA LYS A 188 -11.19 12.15 5.16
C LYS A 188 -10.00 11.45 5.80
N LEU A 189 -8.88 11.54 5.10
CA LEU A 189 -7.66 10.78 5.37
C LEU A 189 -6.66 11.50 6.31
N ASN A 190 -7.14 12.45 7.11
CA ASN A 190 -6.35 13.02 8.20
C ASN A 190 -6.24 12.04 9.36
N VAL A 191 -5.06 12.00 9.95
CA VAL A 191 -4.74 11.15 11.10
C VAL A 191 -3.94 11.96 12.14
N PRO A 192 -3.89 11.51 13.40
CA PRO A 192 -3.00 12.09 14.41
C PRO A 192 -1.53 12.00 14.01
N GLU A 193 -0.68 12.78 14.69
CA GLU A 193 0.77 12.68 14.55
C GLU A 193 1.27 11.27 14.90
N ALA A 194 2.33 10.84 14.22
CA ALA A 194 2.99 9.54 14.36
C ALA A 194 3.35 9.21 15.82
N GLN A 195 3.20 7.93 16.17
CA GLN A 195 3.47 7.43 17.52
C GLN A 195 4.68 6.50 17.52
N TYR A 196 5.39 6.46 18.65
CA TYR A 196 6.52 5.55 18.82
C TYR A 196 6.04 4.15 19.19
N TYR A 197 6.49 3.13 18.46
CA TYR A 197 6.31 1.74 18.84
C TYR A 197 7.49 1.24 19.66
N ALA A 198 7.26 1.01 20.96
CA ALA A 198 8.26 0.42 21.85
C ALA A 198 8.59 -1.04 21.49
N ASP A 199 7.63 -1.74 20.88
CA ASP A 199 7.79 -3.10 20.39
C ASP A 199 7.26 -3.17 18.95
N VAL A 200 8.20 -3.16 18.00
CA VAL A 200 7.90 -3.21 16.55
C VAL A 200 7.27 -4.56 16.19
N HIS A 201 7.72 -5.66 16.80
CA HIS A 201 7.16 -6.99 16.55
C HIS A 201 5.69 -7.01 16.97
N LYS A 202 5.40 -6.57 18.19
CA LYS A 202 4.01 -6.47 18.67
C LYS A 202 3.15 -5.59 17.75
N ALA A 203 3.65 -4.42 17.34
CA ALA A 203 2.92 -3.51 16.46
C ALA A 203 2.60 -4.14 15.09
N THR A 204 3.56 -4.87 14.50
CA THR A 204 3.37 -5.60 13.25
C THR A 204 2.29 -6.67 13.37
N TRP A 205 2.34 -7.50 14.43
CA TRP A 205 1.36 -8.57 14.61
C TRP A 205 -0.01 -8.07 15.02
N ASP A 206 -0.11 -7.02 15.85
CA ASP A 206 -1.38 -6.38 16.18
C ASP A 206 -2.08 -5.89 14.90
N MET A 207 -1.34 -5.25 13.98
CA MET A 207 -1.84 -4.78 12.69
C MET A 207 -2.35 -5.91 11.79
N ILE A 208 -1.59 -6.99 11.66
CA ILE A 208 -1.96 -8.14 10.82
C ILE A 208 -3.21 -8.83 11.39
N ASN A 209 -3.25 -9.06 12.71
CA ASN A 209 -4.37 -9.69 13.37
C ASN A 209 -5.65 -8.85 13.27
N ASP A 210 -5.56 -7.54 13.54
CA ASP A 210 -6.67 -6.60 13.42
C ASP A 210 -7.23 -6.58 11.99
N THR A 211 -6.36 -6.49 10.98
CA THR A 211 -6.78 -6.51 9.57
C THR A 211 -7.41 -7.84 9.17
N HIS A 212 -6.88 -8.96 9.66
CA HIS A 212 -7.44 -10.29 9.38
C HIS A 212 -8.88 -10.46 9.89
N THR A 213 -9.25 -9.80 11.00
CA THR A 213 -10.63 -9.83 11.50
C THR A 213 -11.67 -9.31 10.48
N LEU A 214 -11.23 -8.52 9.49
CA LEU A 214 -12.09 -7.93 8.47
C LEU A 214 -12.34 -8.84 7.26
N VAL A 215 -11.58 -9.94 7.11
CA VAL A 215 -11.72 -10.87 5.97
C VAL A 215 -13.13 -11.44 5.92
N LYS A 216 -13.59 -12.02 7.03
CA LYS A 216 -14.92 -12.64 7.08
C LYS A 216 -16.04 -11.60 6.85
N PRO A 217 -16.10 -10.45 7.54
CA PRO A 217 -17.07 -9.40 7.24
C PRO A 217 -17.07 -8.95 5.78
N LEU A 218 -15.89 -8.71 5.18
CA LEU A 218 -15.77 -8.32 3.77
C LEU A 218 -16.38 -9.37 2.84
N LEU A 219 -16.00 -10.64 3.02
CA LEU A 219 -16.50 -11.73 2.18
C LEU A 219 -18.00 -11.97 2.40
N ASP A 220 -18.50 -11.92 3.62
CA ASP A 220 -19.94 -12.09 3.89
C ASP A 220 -20.77 -10.98 3.24
N ILE A 221 -20.29 -9.74 3.29
CA ILE A 221 -20.94 -8.57 2.67
C ILE A 221 -20.99 -8.74 1.14
N ASP A 222 -19.85 -9.02 0.50
CA ASP A 222 -19.82 -9.24 -0.95
C ASP A 222 -20.69 -10.44 -1.34
N LYS A 223 -20.66 -11.55 -0.59
CA LYS A 223 -21.47 -12.75 -0.90
C LYS A 223 -22.95 -12.43 -0.86
N LYS A 224 -23.41 -11.70 0.17
CA LYS A 224 -24.80 -11.27 0.31
C LYS A 224 -25.20 -10.37 -0.86
N LEU A 225 -24.41 -9.35 -1.16
CA LEU A 225 -24.70 -8.40 -2.23
C LEU A 225 -24.71 -9.08 -3.60
N ARG A 226 -23.72 -9.92 -3.88
CA ARG A 226 -23.60 -10.70 -5.13
C ARG A 226 -24.78 -11.64 -5.33
N THR A 227 -25.22 -12.32 -4.28
CA THR A 227 -26.39 -13.22 -4.33
C THR A 227 -27.70 -12.46 -4.60
N ALA A 228 -27.82 -11.24 -4.07
CA ALA A 228 -28.99 -10.39 -4.25
C ALA A 228 -29.00 -9.60 -5.58
N THR A 229 -27.91 -9.65 -6.35
CA THR A 229 -27.74 -8.83 -7.56
C THR A 229 -27.67 -9.71 -8.81
N PRO A 230 -28.51 -9.48 -9.83
CA PRO A 230 -28.41 -10.17 -11.11
C PRO A 230 -27.00 -10.04 -11.72
N GLU A 231 -26.48 -11.09 -12.36
CA GLU A 231 -25.10 -11.13 -12.87
C GLU A 231 -24.79 -9.98 -13.84
N ASN A 232 -25.74 -9.61 -14.69
CA ASN A 232 -25.64 -8.49 -15.62
C ASN A 232 -25.61 -7.09 -14.95
N GLN A 233 -25.80 -7.04 -13.63
CA GLN A 233 -25.62 -5.84 -12.81
C GLN A 233 -24.38 -5.93 -11.91
N VAL A 234 -23.86 -7.12 -11.63
CA VAL A 234 -22.58 -7.31 -10.91
C VAL A 234 -21.41 -6.87 -11.80
N PHE A 235 -21.45 -7.26 -13.08
CA PHE A 235 -20.39 -6.99 -14.04
C PHE A 235 -20.86 -6.06 -15.15
N LYS A 236 -19.91 -5.36 -15.77
CA LYS A 236 -20.16 -4.62 -17.01
C LYS A 236 -20.41 -5.62 -18.13
N MET A 237 -21.31 -5.26 -19.05
CA MET A 237 -21.58 -6.06 -20.25
C MET A 237 -20.95 -5.39 -21.48
N ASP A 238 -20.50 -6.19 -22.43
CA ASP A 238 -20.06 -5.73 -23.75
C ASP A 238 -21.27 -5.48 -24.69
N SER A 239 -20.98 -5.08 -25.93
CA SER A 239 -22.01 -4.79 -26.95
C SER A 239 -22.86 -6.01 -27.33
N ASP A 240 -22.35 -7.23 -27.08
CA ASP A 240 -23.04 -8.49 -27.38
C ASP A 240 -23.83 -9.02 -26.17
N GLY A 241 -23.89 -8.24 -25.09
CA GLY A 241 -24.57 -8.61 -23.84
C GLY A 241 -23.83 -9.66 -23.03
N LYS A 242 -22.53 -9.88 -23.27
CA LYS A 242 -21.69 -10.80 -22.48
C LYS A 242 -20.93 -10.01 -21.41
N VAL A 243 -20.49 -10.70 -20.36
CA VAL A 243 -19.65 -10.08 -19.32
C VAL A 243 -18.36 -9.54 -19.95
N LEU A 244 -18.16 -8.23 -19.82
CA LEU A 244 -16.96 -7.54 -20.24
C LEU A 244 -15.77 -8.07 -19.43
N LYS A 245 -14.71 -8.43 -20.16
CA LYS A 245 -13.46 -8.90 -19.56
C LYS A 245 -12.33 -7.89 -19.76
N SER A 246 -11.46 -7.80 -18.77
CA SER A 246 -10.22 -7.03 -18.84
C SER A 246 -9.23 -7.67 -19.83
N LYS A 247 -8.11 -6.97 -20.08
CA LYS A 247 -6.96 -7.52 -20.85
C LYS A 247 -6.40 -8.82 -20.28
N TYR A 248 -6.70 -9.13 -19.02
CA TYR A 248 -6.26 -10.34 -18.32
C TYR A 248 -7.37 -11.41 -18.23
N ASN A 249 -8.42 -11.28 -19.04
CA ASN A 249 -9.55 -12.22 -19.10
C ASN A 249 -10.32 -12.32 -17.76
N THR A 250 -10.28 -11.28 -16.92
CA THR A 250 -11.05 -11.19 -15.67
C THR A 250 -12.32 -10.35 -15.85
N PRO A 251 -13.46 -10.73 -15.25
CA PRO A 251 -14.69 -9.93 -15.29
C PRO A 251 -14.47 -8.52 -14.74
N VAL A 252 -15.05 -7.52 -15.39
CA VAL A 252 -15.01 -6.12 -14.94
C VAL A 252 -16.27 -5.80 -14.15
N PHE A 253 -16.12 -5.42 -12.88
CA PHE A 253 -17.25 -5.01 -12.04
C PHE A 253 -17.94 -3.75 -12.55
N SER A 254 -19.27 -3.68 -12.40
CA SER A 254 -20.02 -2.45 -12.67
C SER A 254 -19.75 -1.39 -11.61
N ASP A 255 -19.94 -0.12 -11.97
CA ASP A 255 -19.71 1.00 -11.04
C ASP A 255 -20.83 1.05 -10.00
N GLU A 256 -22.04 0.64 -10.38
CA GLU A 256 -23.20 0.49 -9.51
C GLU A 256 -22.99 -0.61 -8.46
N TYR A 257 -22.43 -1.76 -8.83
CA TYR A 257 -22.09 -2.82 -7.88
C TYR A 257 -21.00 -2.36 -6.92
N ALA A 258 -19.91 -1.77 -7.45
CA ALA A 258 -18.83 -1.22 -6.65
C ALA A 258 -19.33 -0.19 -5.63
N LYS A 259 -20.25 0.70 -6.04
CA LYS A 259 -20.88 1.69 -5.16
C LYS A 259 -21.72 1.05 -4.06
N LYS A 260 -22.55 0.04 -4.38
CA LYS A 260 -23.35 -0.66 -3.36
C LYS A 260 -22.45 -1.41 -2.37
N LEU A 261 -21.42 -2.10 -2.87
CA LEU A 261 -20.45 -2.77 -2.01
C LEU A 261 -19.76 -1.76 -1.09
N HIS A 262 -19.30 -0.63 -1.61
CA HIS A 262 -18.67 0.42 -0.82
C HIS A 262 -19.58 0.95 0.30
N GLN A 263 -20.87 1.14 0.00
CA GLN A 263 -21.88 1.53 0.97
C GLN A 263 -22.08 0.46 2.06
N ASP A 264 -22.21 -0.81 1.67
CA ASP A 264 -22.42 -1.93 2.59
C ASP A 264 -21.17 -2.21 3.46
N LEU A 265 -19.97 -1.92 2.94
CA LEU A 265 -18.72 -1.95 3.69
C LEU A 265 -18.59 -0.82 4.72
N ASN A 266 -19.51 0.16 4.71
CA ASN A 266 -19.69 1.17 5.74
C ASN A 266 -18.38 1.84 6.22
N GLY A 267 -17.58 2.33 5.28
CA GLY A 267 -16.33 3.03 5.58
C GLY A 267 -15.12 2.14 5.91
N MET A 268 -15.20 0.82 5.69
CA MET A 268 -14.07 -0.10 5.92
C MET A 268 -12.81 0.32 5.15
N VAL A 269 -12.93 0.64 3.85
CA VAL A 269 -11.78 1.01 3.00
C VAL A 269 -11.10 2.28 3.52
N GLU A 270 -11.88 3.33 3.78
CA GLU A 270 -11.37 4.58 4.35
C GLU A 270 -10.70 4.36 5.71
N THR A 271 -11.33 3.56 6.57
CA THR A 271 -10.80 3.22 7.90
C THR A 271 -9.45 2.51 7.79
N GLN A 272 -9.33 1.51 6.91
CA GLN A 272 -8.07 0.79 6.70
C GLN A 272 -6.99 1.70 6.11
N MET A 273 -7.33 2.61 5.17
CA MET A 273 -6.39 3.61 4.68
C MET A 273 -5.88 4.51 5.81
N LYS A 274 -6.75 4.98 6.72
CA LYS A 274 -6.33 5.81 7.88
C LYS A 274 -5.43 5.05 8.84
N LYS A 275 -5.73 3.77 9.10
CA LYS A 275 -4.86 2.90 9.91
C LYS A 275 -3.50 2.71 9.23
N ALA A 276 -3.47 2.46 7.92
CA ALA A 276 -2.24 2.36 7.14
C ALA A 276 -1.40 3.64 7.19
N ILE A 277 -2.02 4.83 7.00
CA ILE A 277 -1.32 6.12 7.12
C ILE A 277 -0.71 6.30 8.50
N THR A 278 -1.49 6.01 9.55
CA THR A 278 -1.06 6.13 10.95
C THR A 278 0.11 5.19 11.23
N ALA A 279 0.01 3.93 10.81
CA ALA A 279 1.05 2.93 10.98
C ALA A 279 2.31 3.34 10.21
N THR A 280 2.22 3.63 8.91
CA THR A 280 3.37 4.03 8.08
C THR A 280 4.15 5.18 8.70
N ALA A 281 3.46 6.26 9.11
CA ALA A 281 4.11 7.39 9.77
C ALA A 281 4.77 6.98 11.10
N SER A 282 4.10 6.13 11.89
CA SER A 282 4.59 5.63 13.18
C SER A 282 5.78 4.69 13.05
N PHE A 283 5.81 3.82 12.05
CA PHE A 283 6.96 2.94 11.74
C PHE A 283 8.17 3.76 11.27
N TRP A 284 7.98 4.74 10.36
CA TRP A 284 9.06 5.65 9.96
C TRP A 284 9.62 6.45 11.13
N TYR A 285 8.73 7.01 11.95
CA TYR A 285 9.12 7.72 13.17
C TYR A 285 9.87 6.81 14.15
N THR A 286 9.38 5.59 14.36
CA THR A 286 10.02 4.60 15.23
C THR A 286 11.42 4.25 14.76
N ALA A 287 11.62 4.05 13.45
CA ALA A 287 12.95 3.78 12.89
C ALA A 287 13.93 4.94 13.15
N TRP A 288 13.48 6.18 12.98
CA TRP A 288 14.29 7.37 13.29
C TRP A 288 14.60 7.50 14.78
N VAL A 289 13.64 7.25 15.66
CA VAL A 289 13.85 7.24 17.13
C VAL A 289 14.84 6.16 17.52
N ASN A 290 14.68 4.94 17.02
CA ASN A 290 15.58 3.81 17.32
C ASN A 290 17.00 4.04 16.78
N ALA A 291 17.15 4.86 15.73
CA ALA A 291 18.44 5.29 15.21
C ALA A 291 19.15 6.36 16.08
N GLY A 292 18.52 6.82 17.17
CA GLY A 292 19.05 7.85 18.05
C GLY A 292 18.66 9.27 17.65
N LYS A 293 17.58 9.43 16.86
CA LYS A 293 17.08 10.73 16.38
C LYS A 293 18.16 11.58 15.68
N PRO A 294 18.88 11.03 14.68
CA PRO A 294 19.91 11.79 13.96
C PRO A 294 19.31 13.06 13.34
N ASP A 295 20.06 14.15 13.38
CA ASP A 295 19.67 15.39 12.70
C ASP A 295 19.67 15.17 11.18
N LEU A 296 18.54 15.49 10.53
CA LEU A 296 18.33 15.33 9.09
C LEU A 296 18.50 16.65 8.34
N SER A 297 18.73 17.77 9.03
CA SER A 297 18.72 19.12 8.46
C SER A 297 19.83 19.39 7.45
N ASP A 298 20.93 18.62 7.52
CA ASP A 298 22.08 18.69 6.62
C ASP A 298 22.01 17.67 5.46
N LEU A 299 20.96 16.84 5.41
CA LEU A 299 20.76 15.87 4.33
C LEU A 299 20.19 16.51 3.06
N ASP A 300 19.58 17.69 3.17
CA ASP A 300 19.11 18.48 2.05
C ASP A 300 19.74 19.88 2.05
N SER A 301 19.80 20.50 0.87
CA SER A 301 20.23 21.89 0.79
C SER A 301 19.15 22.81 1.37
N SER A 302 19.58 23.86 2.06
CA SER A 302 18.67 24.88 2.60
C SER A 302 17.76 25.50 1.53
N ALA A 303 18.24 25.60 0.28
CA ALA A 303 17.48 26.09 -0.86
C ALA A 303 16.27 25.19 -1.21
N VAL A 304 16.39 23.87 -1.07
CA VAL A 304 15.26 22.94 -1.29
C VAL A 304 14.21 23.13 -0.20
N THR A 305 14.64 23.13 1.07
CA THR A 305 13.74 23.35 2.21
C THR A 305 13.02 24.69 2.12
N GLN A 306 13.73 25.77 1.76
CA GLN A 306 13.13 27.09 1.59
C GLN A 306 12.10 27.12 0.46
N ARG A 307 12.40 26.48 -0.68
CA ARG A 307 11.47 26.37 -1.82
C ARG A 307 10.16 25.68 -1.41
N ASN A 308 10.26 24.62 -0.62
CA ASN A 308 9.12 23.78 -0.27
C ASN A 308 8.32 24.28 0.94
N HIS A 309 8.86 25.25 1.68
CA HIS A 309 8.29 25.69 2.96
C HIS A 309 6.84 26.17 2.85
N GLN A 310 6.54 27.04 1.87
CA GLN A 310 5.19 27.57 1.70
C GLN A 310 4.20 26.47 1.32
N ALA A 311 4.58 25.60 0.37
CA ALA A 311 3.76 24.47 -0.05
C ALA A 311 3.42 23.54 1.14
N LEU A 312 4.42 23.22 1.98
CA LEU A 312 4.19 22.41 3.19
C LEU A 312 3.14 23.05 4.12
N GLN A 313 3.20 24.37 4.33
CA GLN A 313 2.22 25.04 5.19
C GLN A 313 0.80 25.04 4.60
N GLU A 314 0.67 25.12 3.28
CA GLU A 314 -0.62 25.06 2.59
C GLU A 314 -1.18 23.64 2.64
N ASP A 315 -0.36 22.64 2.32
CA ASP A 315 -0.75 21.23 2.34
C ASP A 315 -1.07 20.74 3.75
N LEU A 316 -0.40 21.23 4.79
CA LEU A 316 -0.78 20.92 6.18
C LEU A 316 -2.20 21.40 6.53
N LYS A 317 -2.63 22.56 6.02
CA LYS A 317 -4.00 23.05 6.24
C LYS A 317 -5.04 22.18 5.53
N LEU A 318 -4.69 21.66 4.34
CA LEU A 318 -5.53 20.71 3.61
C LEU A 318 -5.59 19.37 4.35
N PHE A 319 -4.44 18.87 4.78
CA PHE A 319 -4.35 17.65 5.57
C PHE A 319 -5.18 17.74 6.85
N GLN A 320 -5.12 18.84 7.60
CA GLN A 320 -5.93 19.01 8.82
C GLN A 320 -7.45 18.93 8.58
N LYS A 321 -7.92 19.27 7.36
CA LYS A 321 -9.32 19.15 6.95
C LYS A 321 -9.68 17.78 6.38
N GLY A 322 -8.72 16.87 6.26
CA GLY A 322 -8.85 15.55 5.64
C GLY A 322 -8.77 15.57 4.11
N ASP A 323 -8.40 16.69 3.49
CA ASP A 323 -8.45 16.88 2.05
C ASP A 323 -7.09 16.62 1.38
N LEU A 324 -6.75 15.35 1.14
CA LEU A 324 -5.47 14.98 0.48
C LEU A 324 -5.41 15.35 -1.01
N PHE A 325 -6.55 15.34 -1.71
CA PHE A 325 -6.61 15.58 -3.16
C PHE A 325 -6.37 17.04 -3.56
N GLY A 326 -6.31 17.96 -2.59
CA GLY A 326 -5.92 19.34 -2.82
C GLY A 326 -4.41 19.56 -2.92
N MET A 327 -3.60 18.58 -2.50
CA MET A 327 -2.13 18.68 -2.51
C MET A 327 -1.59 18.44 -3.91
N LYS A 328 -1.02 19.47 -4.53
CA LYS A 328 -0.37 19.35 -5.85
C LYS A 328 0.99 18.70 -5.71
N ASN A 329 1.36 17.83 -6.64
CA ASN A 329 2.76 17.41 -6.77
C ASN A 329 3.58 18.59 -7.32
N GLN A 330 4.91 18.61 -7.14
CA GLN A 330 5.72 19.77 -7.56
C GLN A 330 5.70 20.02 -9.08
N ASN A 331 5.16 19.09 -9.87
CA ASN A 331 5.03 19.16 -11.32
C ASN A 331 3.58 19.17 -11.85
N ASP A 332 2.57 19.43 -11.00
CA ASP A 332 1.16 19.52 -11.41
C ASP A 332 0.68 20.94 -11.78
#